data_AF-A0A1M5XEB7-F1
#
_entry.id   AF-A0A1M5XEB7-F1
#
_cell.length_a   1.000
_cell.length_b   1.000
_cell.length_c   1.000
_cell.angle_alpha   90.00
_cell.angle_beta   90.00
_cell.angle_gamma   90.00
#
_symmetry.space_group_name_H-M   'P 1'
#
loop_
_entity.id
_entity.type
_entity.pdbx_description
1 polymer ?
#
loop_
_entity_poly.entity_id
_entity_poly.type
_entity_poly.pdbx_seq_one_letter_code
_entity_poly.pdbx_strand_id
1 'polypeptide(L)' 'MEKETRKVSKLGNSLGVGIPKSMVDALNIRRGDELEFEVKENALVIKRKEKLEDQLEPEFLRMIQETMEEHDELFKRLK' A
#
# COMPACT_ATOMS: atom_id res chain seq x y z
N MET A 1 10.30 11.52 -19.83
CA MET A 1 9.47 10.37 -19.42
C MET A 1 9.98 9.14 -20.14
N GLU A 2 10.49 8.16 -19.40
CA GLU A 2 10.87 6.87 -20.01
C GLU A 2 9.60 6.09 -20.34
N LYS A 3 9.45 5.70 -21.62
CA LYS A 3 8.31 4.93 -22.10
C LYS A 3 8.85 3.66 -22.74
N GLU A 4 8.41 2.52 -22.22
CA GLU A 4 8.78 1.20 -22.74
C GLU A 4 7.51 0.35 -22.90
N THR A 5 7.50 -0.54 -23.89
CA THR A 5 6.39 -1.46 -24.11
C THR A 5 6.81 -2.87 -23.74
N ARG A 6 5.97 -3.54 -22.95
CA ARG A 6 6.17 -4.93 -22.51
C ARG A 6 4.94 -5.76 -22.84
N LYS A 7 5.16 -7.01 -23.20
CA LYS A 7 4.08 -7.96 -23.49
C LYS A 7 3.53 -8.53 -22.18
N VAL A 8 2.20 -8.69 -22.11
CA VAL A 8 1.54 -9.40 -21.02
C VAL A 8 1.87 -10.90 -21.11
N SER A 9 2.17 -11.51 -19.97
CA SER A 9 2.57 -12.91 -19.86
C SER A 9 1.80 -13.61 -18.73
N LYS A 10 1.72 -14.94 -18.79
CA LYS A 10 1.07 -15.75 -17.75
C LYS A 10 2.01 -15.88 -16.53
N LEU A 11 1.49 -15.54 -15.35
CA LEU A 11 2.16 -15.70 -14.06
C LEU A 11 1.31 -16.61 -13.16
N GLY A 12 1.57 -17.92 -13.19
CA GLY A 12 0.75 -18.89 -12.48
C GLY A 12 -0.71 -18.87 -12.97
N ASN A 13 -1.64 -18.50 -12.07
CA ASN A 13 -3.08 -18.39 -12.37
C ASN A 13 -3.51 -16.97 -12.78
N SER A 14 -2.58 -16.04 -12.95
CA SER A 14 -2.86 -14.67 -13.36
C SER A 14 -2.07 -14.25 -14.61
N LEU A 15 -2.30 -13.01 -15.03
CA LEU A 15 -1.49 -12.32 -16.03
C LEU A 15 -0.64 -11.26 -15.34
N GLY A 16 0.53 -10.98 -15.90
CA GLY A 16 1.38 -9.90 -15.45
C GLY A 16 2.27 -9.35 -16.55
N VAL A 17 2.84 -8.19 -16.26
CA VAL A 17 3.81 -7.48 -17.09
C VAL A 17 5.08 -7.26 -16.27
N GLY A 18 6.23 -7.49 -16.89
CA GLY A 18 7.51 -7.18 -16.26
C GLY A 18 7.68 -5.67 -16.16
N ILE A 19 8.03 -5.16 -14.98
CA ILE A 19 8.37 -3.75 -14.78
C ILE A 19 9.79 -3.52 -15.33
N PRO A 20 10.01 -2.55 -16.23
CA PRO A 20 11.34 -2.21 -16.73
C PRO A 20 12.35 -1.93 -15.61
N LYS A 21 13.59 -2.40 -15.79
CA LYS A 21 14.65 -2.24 -14.77
C LYS A 21 14.88 -0.77 -14.38
N SER A 22 14.86 0.14 -15.36
CA SER A 22 15.04 1.56 -15.09
C SER A 22 13.95 2.13 -14.18
N MET A 23 12.70 1.68 -14.33
CA MET A 23 11.58 2.09 -13.47
C MET A 23 11.68 1.46 -12.08
N VAL A 24 12.10 0.20 -11.97
CA VAL A 24 12.38 -0.45 -10.68
C VAL A 24 13.45 0.32 -9.92
N ASP A 25 14.55 0.67 -10.60
CA ASP A 25 15.67 1.39 -10.01
C ASP A 25 15.27 2.83 -9.63
N ALA A 26 14.58 3.55 -10.52
CA ALA A 26 14.13 4.93 -10.28
C ALA A 26 13.11 5.04 -9.13
N LEU A 27 12.24 4.03 -8.98
CA LEU A 27 11.27 4.00 -7.89
C LEU A 27 11.84 3.32 -6.64
N ASN A 28 13.03 2.70 -6.69
CA ASN A 28 13.62 1.87 -5.63
C ASN A 28 12.66 0.75 -5.17
N ILE A 29 12.03 0.07 -6.12
CA ILE A 29 11.17 -1.09 -5.84
C ILE A 29 12.06 -2.30 -5.55
N ARG A 30 11.75 -3.03 -4.47
CA ARG A 30 12.52 -4.20 -4.02
C ARG A 30 11.65 -5.44 -4.04
N ARG A 31 12.30 -6.60 -4.14
CA ARG A 31 11.61 -7.88 -4.00
C ARG A 31 10.98 -7.95 -2.61
N GLY A 32 9.67 -8.20 -2.55
CA GLY A 32 8.90 -8.25 -1.31
C GLY A 32 8.09 -6.98 -1.03
N ASP A 33 8.29 -5.89 -1.76
CA ASP A 33 7.44 -4.70 -1.66
C ASP A 33 6.00 -5.04 -2.07
N GLU A 34 5.04 -4.51 -1.33
CA GLU A 34 3.62 -4.58 -1.68
C GLU A 34 3.23 -3.38 -2.56
N LEU A 35 2.60 -3.69 -3.70
CA LEU A 35 2.07 -2.70 -4.63
C LEU A 35 0.56 -2.84 -4.74
N GLU A 36 -0.12 -1.71 -4.81
CA GLU A 36 -1.55 -1.64 -5.07
C GLU A 36 -1.81 -1.34 -6.55
N PHE A 37 -2.82 -2.00 -7.10
CA PHE A 37 -3.24 -1.89 -8.49
C PHE A 37 -4.63 -1.27 -8.53
N GLU A 38 -4.75 -0.11 -9.18
CA GLU A 38 -5.99 0.65 -9.29
C GLU A 38 -6.30 0.91 -10.76
N VAL A 39 -7.55 0.68 -11.18
CA VAL A 39 -7.99 1.07 -12.53
C VAL A 39 -8.52 2.49 -12.47
N LYS A 40 -7.90 3.41 -13.23
CA LYS A 40 -8.40 4.78 -13.42
C LYS A 40 -8.57 5.07 -14.89
N GLU A 41 -9.78 5.50 -15.26
CA GLU A 41 -10.13 5.82 -16.64
C GLU A 41 -9.88 4.63 -17.56
N ASN A 42 -8.79 4.66 -18.33
CA ASN A 42 -8.35 3.61 -19.24
C ASN A 42 -6.89 3.19 -18.97
N ALA A 43 -6.45 3.30 -17.72
CA ALA A 43 -5.10 2.99 -17.29
C ALA A 43 -5.10 2.14 -16.02
N LEU A 44 -4.12 1.24 -15.94
CA LEU A 44 -3.75 0.55 -14.72
C LEU A 44 -2.70 1.40 -14.00
N VAL A 45 -3.07 1.95 -12.85
CA VAL A 45 -2.18 2.73 -11.98
C VAL A 45 -1.62 1.79 -10.92
N ILE A 46 -0.30 1.78 -10.77
CA ILE A 46 0.39 0.97 -9.77
C ILE A 46 1.08 1.90 -8.78
N LYS A 47 0.81 1.74 -7.49
CA LYS A 47 1.39 2.54 -6.42
C LYS A 47 1.96 1.64 -5.34
N ARG A 48 2.84 2.17 -4.48
CA ARG A 48 3.17 1.47 -3.24
C ARG A 48 1.93 1.40 -2.38
N LYS A 49 1.70 0.25 -1.75
CA LYS A 49 0.66 0.13 -0.75
C LYS A 49 1.10 0.92 0.48
N GLU A 50 0.38 1.99 0.79
CA GLU A 50 0.58 2.75 2.02
C GLU A 50 0.14 1.87 3.19
N LYS A 51 0.93 1.81 4.25
CA LYS A 51 0.48 1.20 5.49
C LYS A 51 -0.40 2.21 6.21
N LEU A 52 -1.36 1.72 6.99
CA LEU A 52 -2.19 2.59 7.83
C LEU A 52 -1.31 3.44 8.77
N GLU A 53 -0.19 2.88 9.23
CA GLU A 53 0.81 3.60 10.03
C GLU A 53 1.41 4.81 9.31
N ASP A 54 1.51 4.78 7.98
CA ASP A 54 2.05 5.87 7.17
C ASP A 54 1.02 7.01 6.97
N GLN A 55 -0.27 6.73 7.18
CA GLN A 55 -1.39 7.66 6.99
C GLN A 55 -1.88 8.31 8.29
N LEU A 56 -1.53 7.74 9.45
CA LEU A 56 -1.94 8.28 10.73
C LEU A 56 -0.83 9.13 11.31
N GLU A 57 -1.14 10.39 11.61
CA GLU A 57 -0.21 11.24 12.37
C GLU A 57 0.09 10.56 13.72
N PRO A 58 1.36 10.46 14.13
CA PRO A 58 1.73 9.86 15.42
C PRO A 58 1.00 10.47 16.62
N GLU A 59 0.64 11.74 16.53
CA GLU A 59 -0.21 12.49 17.46
C GLU A 59 -1.62 11.91 17.54
N PHE A 60 -2.23 11.59 16.39
CA PHE A 60 -3.56 10.99 16.34
C PHE A 60 -3.59 9.57 16.91
N LEU A 61 -2.55 8.77 16.63
CA LEU A 61 -2.40 7.44 17.24
C LEU A 61 -2.28 7.51 18.76
N ARG A 62 -1.52 8.47 19.29
CA ARG A 62 -1.40 8.71 20.73
C ARG A 62 -2.72 9.13 21.36
N MET A 63 -3.47 10.03 20.71
CA MET A 63 -4.79 10.45 21.19
C MET A 63 -5.78 9.28 21.26
N ILE A 64 -5.77 8.38 20.26
CA ILE A 64 -6.58 7.16 20.29
C ILE A 64 -6.18 6.28 21.48
N GLN A 65 -4.88 6.07 21.70
CA GLN A 65 -4.39 5.26 22.82
C GLN A 65 -4.79 5.84 24.17
N GLU A 66 -4.56 7.13 24.40
CA GLU A 66 -4.94 7.83 25.64
C GLU A 66 -6.45 7.74 25.88
N THR A 67 -7.26 7.97 24.85
CA THR A 67 -8.73 7.87 24.95
C THR A 67 -9.18 6.44 25.28
N MET A 68 -8.53 5.41 24.72
CA MET A 68 -8.86 4.02 25.01
C MET A 68 -8.46 3.64 26.45
N GLU A 69 -7.33 4.12 26.94
CA GLU A 69 -6.86 3.90 28.31
C GLU A 69 -7.76 4.59 29.35
N GLU A 70 -8.16 5.83 29.10
CA GLU A 70 -9.07 6.60 29.98
C GLU A 70 -10.45 5.95 30.10
N HIS A 71 -10.90 5.25 29.06
CA HIS A 71 -12.21 4.61 29.01
C HIS A 71 -12.17 3.08 29.22
N ASP A 72 -11.01 2.51 29.55
CA ASP A 72 -10.83 1.07 29.74
C ASP A 72 -11.77 0.51 30.84
N GLU A 73 -12.03 1.29 31.89
CA GLU A 73 -13.00 0.98 32.96
C GLU A 73 -14.47 0.98 32.47
N LEU A 74 -14.82 1.81 31.49
CA LEU A 74 -16.16 1.85 30.88
C LEU A 74 -16.38 0.63 29.97
N PHE A 75 -15.37 0.23 29.20
CA PHE A 75 -15.44 -0.95 28.34
C PHE A 75 -15.45 -2.26 29.15
N LYS A 76 -14.74 -2.34 30.28
CA LYS A 76 -14.79 -3.49 31.20
C LYS A 76 -16.17 -3.72 31.83
N ARG A 77 -17.00 -2.68 31.93
CA ARG A 77 -18.36 -2.74 32.48
C ARG A 77 -19.43 -3.14 31.46
N LEU A 78 -19.09 -3.21 30.18
CA LEU A 78 -19.98 -3.67 29.10
C LEU A 78 -19.88 -5.18 28.84
N LYS A 79 -19.30 -5.95 29.78
CA LYS A 79 -19.09 -7.39 29.68
C LYS A 79 -20.13 -8.18 30.48
#